data_AF-A0A166GCB1-F1
#
_entry.id   AF-A0A166GCB1-F1
#
_cell.length_a   1.000
_cell.length_b   1.000
_cell.length_c   1.000
_cell.angle_alpha   90.00
_cell.angle_beta   90.00
_cell.angle_gamma   90.00
#
_symmetry.space_group_name_H-M   'P 1'
#
loop_
_entity.id
_entity.type
_entity.pdbx_description
1 polymer ?
#
loop_
_entity_poly.entity_id
_entity_poly.type
_entity_poly.pdbx_seq_one_letter_code
_entity_poly.pdbx_strand_id
1 'polypeptide(L)'
;MPYFTSFQSILVQPSILMLLFASLLVAQARLHPISSVVKVVQVQFNGFLACTPTATHPTRRGVSGAAGVLVSASCKGTLGTAVTNTSGYYAGLISFEEPKFYDPSRGVPCFVTVRLPAIGSSCQVLPTTGTLRAPVYLVSLTGGQIAIVNAKPLQYVA
;
A
#
# COMPACT_ATOMS: atom_id res chain seq x y z
N MET A 1 53.84 -33.63 -35.99
CA MET A 1 52.59 -33.34 -36.74
C MET A 1 51.52 -34.30 -36.25
N PRO A 2 50.24 -33.89 -36.00
CA PRO A 2 49.63 -32.56 -35.85
C PRO A 2 49.01 -32.37 -34.42
N TYR A 3 49.03 -31.20 -33.76
CA TYR A 3 48.17 -30.01 -33.94
C TYR A 3 46.67 -30.32 -34.12
N PHE A 4 45.99 -30.84 -33.08
CA PHE A 4 44.53 -31.09 -33.18
C PHE A 4 43.67 -30.75 -31.95
N THR A 5 44.19 -30.05 -30.94
CA THR A 5 43.42 -29.77 -29.71
C THR A 5 43.19 -28.29 -29.41
N SER A 6 43.73 -27.36 -30.21
CA SER A 6 43.67 -25.93 -29.89
C SER A 6 42.52 -25.14 -30.55
N PHE A 7 41.87 -25.68 -31.59
CA PHE A 7 40.84 -24.93 -32.35
C PHE A 7 39.41 -25.06 -31.78
N GLN A 8 39.14 -26.11 -31.00
CA GLN A 8 37.80 -26.34 -30.43
C GLN A 8 37.48 -25.36 -29.28
N SER A 9 38.47 -24.89 -28.53
CA SER A 9 38.29 -23.98 -27.40
C SER A 9 38.05 -22.52 -27.83
N ILE A 10 38.49 -22.13 -29.03
CA ILE A 10 38.46 -20.74 -29.50
C ILE A 10 37.07 -20.34 -30.04
N LEU A 11 36.30 -21.31 -30.54
CA LEU A 11 34.94 -21.07 -31.06
C LEU A 11 33.84 -21.15 -29.99
N VAL A 12 34.08 -21.86 -28.88
CA VAL A 12 33.08 -22.05 -27.81
C VAL A 12 32.93 -20.79 -26.95
N GLN A 13 34.04 -20.07 -26.73
CA GLN A 13 34.08 -18.89 -25.86
C GLN A 13 33.23 -17.70 -26.35
N PRO A 14 33.25 -17.29 -27.64
CA PRO A 14 32.40 -16.19 -28.10
C PRO A 14 30.91 -16.58 -28.15
N SER A 15 30.58 -17.85 -28.40
CA SER A 15 29.19 -18.32 -28.44
C SER A 15 28.53 -18.29 -27.07
N ILE A 16 29.25 -18.68 -26.01
CA ILE A 16 28.76 -18.60 -24.63
C ILE A 16 28.56 -17.14 -24.22
N LEU A 17 29.46 -16.24 -24.62
CA LEU A 17 29.36 -14.82 -24.32
C LEU A 17 28.12 -14.20 -25.01
N MET A 18 27.87 -14.52 -26.28
CA MET A 18 26.68 -14.06 -27.01
C MET A 18 25.38 -14.60 -26.40
N LEU A 19 25.36 -15.84 -25.94
CA LEU A 19 24.20 -16.43 -25.25
C LEU A 19 23.94 -15.76 -23.89
N LEU A 20 25.01 -15.47 -23.13
CA LEU A 20 24.93 -14.72 -21.88
C LEU A 20 24.38 -13.29 -22.11
N PHE A 21 24.88 -12.58 -23.12
CA PHE A 21 24.36 -11.25 -23.46
C PHE A 21 22.90 -11.28 -23.92
N ALA A 22 22.52 -12.26 -24.75
CA ALA A 22 21.12 -12.44 -25.17
C ALA A 22 20.21 -12.74 -23.97
N SER A 23 20.65 -13.56 -23.02
CA SER A 23 19.89 -13.84 -21.80
C SER A 23 19.80 -12.63 -20.86
N LEU A 24 20.85 -11.79 -20.81
CA LEU A 24 20.81 -10.51 -20.08
C LEU A 24 19.82 -9.54 -20.71
N LEU A 25 19.80 -9.41 -22.04
CA LEU A 25 18.86 -8.56 -22.78
C LEU A 25 17.40 -9.01 -22.59
N VAL A 26 17.14 -10.32 -22.60
CA VAL A 26 15.80 -10.88 -22.33
C VAL A 26 15.40 -10.70 -20.85
N ALA A 27 16.35 -10.81 -19.91
CA ALA A 27 16.11 -10.52 -18.50
C ALA A 27 15.80 -9.03 -18.26
N GLN A 28 16.50 -8.13 -18.96
CA GLN A 28 16.27 -6.69 -18.90
C GLN A 28 14.97 -6.26 -19.59
N ALA A 29 14.54 -6.94 -20.66
CA ALA A 29 13.25 -6.67 -21.30
C ALA A 29 12.04 -7.02 -20.40
N ARG A 30 12.22 -7.98 -19.46
CA ARG A 30 11.23 -8.31 -18.43
C ARG A 30 11.26 -7.37 -17.22
N LEU A 31 12.35 -6.63 -17.04
CA LEU A 31 12.41 -5.45 -16.19
C LEU A 31 11.92 -4.23 -16.98
N HIS A 32 10.72 -4.33 -17.57
CA HIS A 32 10.00 -3.09 -17.86
C HIS A 32 9.81 -2.39 -16.52
N PRO A 33 10.29 -1.15 -16.34
CA PRO A 33 9.83 -0.36 -15.21
C PRO A 33 8.32 -0.30 -15.39
N ILE A 34 7.59 -0.88 -14.45
CA ILE A 34 6.13 -0.80 -14.39
C ILE A 34 5.81 0.66 -14.00
N SER A 35 6.05 1.60 -14.91
CA SER A 35 5.40 2.90 -14.91
C SER A 35 4.04 2.81 -15.60
N SER A 36 3.49 1.60 -15.72
CA SER A 36 2.15 1.40 -16.26
C SER A 36 1.17 1.91 -15.22
N VAL A 37 0.59 3.06 -15.53
CA VAL A 37 -0.54 3.61 -14.80
C VAL A 37 -1.65 2.56 -14.78
N VAL A 38 -2.11 2.21 -13.58
CA VAL A 38 -3.12 1.18 -13.37
C VAL A 38 -4.49 1.83 -13.27
N LYS A 39 -5.46 1.22 -13.95
CA LYS A 39 -6.87 1.62 -13.90
C LYS A 39 -7.51 1.00 -12.67
N VAL A 40 -8.05 1.82 -11.77
CA VAL A 40 -8.66 1.38 -10.51
C VAL A 40 -10.11 1.87 -10.46
N VAL A 41 -11.04 0.94 -10.26
CA VAL A 41 -12.48 1.24 -10.10
C VAL A 41 -12.88 1.25 -8.64
N GLN A 42 -12.08 0.62 -7.78
CA GLN A 42 -12.36 0.53 -6.36
C GLN A 42 -11.09 0.56 -5.52
N VAL A 43 -11.14 1.24 -4.38
CA VAL A 43 -10.09 1.21 -3.36
C VAL A 43 -10.65 0.60 -2.09
N GLN A 44 -10.05 -0.49 -1.64
CA GLN A 44 -10.29 -1.02 -0.30
C GLN A 44 -9.27 -0.42 0.64
N PHE A 45 -9.72 0.28 1.68
CA PHE A 45 -8.85 0.85 2.70
C PHE A 45 -9.04 0.12 4.02
N ASN A 46 -7.92 -0.28 4.64
CA ASN A 46 -7.93 -0.94 5.94
C ASN A 46 -6.99 -0.23 6.91
N GLY A 47 -7.24 -0.39 8.21
CA GLY A 47 -6.34 0.12 9.22
C GLY A 47 -6.76 -0.26 10.64
N PHE A 48 -6.05 0.34 11.58
CA PHE A 48 -6.25 0.18 13.01
C PHE A 48 -6.27 1.54 13.68
N LEU A 49 -7.23 1.73 14.57
CA LEU A 49 -7.39 2.91 15.38
C LEU A 49 -7.11 2.56 16.83
N ALA A 50 -5.98 3.06 17.31
CA ALA A 50 -5.46 2.81 18.63
C ALA A 50 -6.01 3.82 19.64
N CYS A 51 -6.30 3.32 20.83
CA CYS A 51 -6.61 4.09 22.02
C CYS A 51 -5.44 3.95 23.00
N THR A 52 -4.57 4.95 23.05
CA THR A 52 -3.36 4.93 23.88
C THR A 52 -3.41 6.00 24.97
N PRO A 53 -3.07 5.68 26.23
CA PRO A 53 -2.92 6.67 27.30
C PRO A 53 -1.61 7.48 27.21
N THR A 54 -0.76 7.18 26.23
CA THR A 54 0.55 7.82 26.04
C THR A 54 0.79 8.10 24.56
N ALA A 55 1.43 9.22 24.23
CA ALA A 55 1.75 9.63 22.85
C ALA A 55 2.83 8.77 22.16
N THR A 56 3.17 7.60 22.71
CA THR A 56 4.16 6.67 22.17
C THR A 56 3.54 5.78 21.10
N HIS A 57 4.24 5.67 19.96
CA HIS A 57 3.80 4.88 18.82
C HIS A 57 3.49 3.44 19.25
N PRO A 58 2.25 2.92 19.08
CA PRO A 58 1.85 1.61 19.49
C PRO A 58 2.58 0.62 18.60
N THR A 59 3.50 -0.12 19.22
CA THR A 59 3.74 -1.47 18.75
C THR A 59 2.44 -2.24 18.98
N ARG A 60 2.04 -3.08 18.01
CA ARG A 60 0.73 -3.76 17.94
C ARG A 60 0.37 -4.62 19.17
N ARG A 61 1.25 -4.74 20.16
CA ARG A 61 1.06 -5.49 21.40
C ARG A 61 0.66 -4.55 22.54
N GLY A 62 -0.49 -4.82 23.16
CA GLY A 62 -0.87 -4.21 24.44
C GLY A 62 -1.66 -2.90 24.35
N VAL A 63 -2.07 -2.45 23.16
CA VAL A 63 -2.84 -1.21 22.96
C VAL A 63 -4.29 -1.52 22.66
N SER A 64 -5.20 -0.88 23.42
CA SER A 64 -6.64 -1.02 23.22
C SER A 64 -7.07 -0.39 21.90
N GLY A 65 -8.02 -1.00 21.20
CA GLY A 65 -8.61 -0.44 19.99
C GLY A 65 -9.78 0.48 20.32
N ALA A 66 -9.97 1.56 19.56
CA ALA A 66 -11.15 2.41 19.69
C ALA A 66 -12.30 1.86 18.84
N ALA A 67 -13.35 1.36 19.49
CA ALA A 67 -14.52 0.79 18.83
C ALA A 67 -15.56 1.86 18.44
N GLY A 68 -16.39 1.56 17.44
CA GLY A 68 -17.56 2.38 17.09
C GLY A 68 -17.27 3.72 16.42
N VAL A 69 -16.02 3.96 16.00
CA VAL A 69 -15.58 5.22 15.42
C VAL A 69 -15.80 5.24 13.91
N LEU A 70 -16.42 6.31 13.41
CA LEU A 70 -16.51 6.57 11.97
C LEU A 70 -15.15 7.05 11.42
N VAL A 71 -14.60 6.28 10.50
CA VAL A 71 -13.40 6.60 9.73
C VAL A 71 -13.82 6.95 8.31
N SER A 72 -13.33 8.08 7.81
CA SER A 72 -13.52 8.49 6.42
C SER A 72 -12.24 8.27 5.64
N ALA A 73 -12.34 7.89 4.39
CA ALA A 73 -11.23 7.83 3.45
C ALA A 73 -11.53 8.72 2.25
N SER A 74 -10.52 9.41 1.74
CA SER A 74 -10.64 10.21 0.53
C SER A 74 -9.55 9.84 -0.47
N CYS A 75 -9.97 9.63 -1.71
CA CYS A 75 -9.13 9.31 -2.85
C CYS A 75 -9.53 10.18 -4.04
N LYS A 76 -8.66 11.11 -4.46
CA LYS A 76 -8.95 12.01 -5.60
C LYS A 76 -10.35 12.67 -5.53
N GLY A 77 -10.79 13.07 -4.33
CA GLY A 77 -12.08 13.73 -4.11
C GLY A 77 -13.26 12.78 -3.84
N THR A 78 -13.14 11.48 -4.12
CA THR A 78 -14.17 10.49 -3.78
C THR A 78 -14.01 10.05 -2.33
N LEU A 79 -15.12 9.90 -1.62
CA LEU A 79 -15.17 9.54 -0.21
C LEU A 79 -15.66 8.11 -0.01
N GLY A 80 -15.10 7.44 0.99
CA GLY A 80 -15.58 6.18 1.52
C GLY A 80 -15.59 6.25 3.05
N THR A 81 -16.40 5.42 3.69
CA THR A 81 -16.50 5.40 5.15
C THR A 81 -16.46 3.98 5.68
N ALA A 82 -16.00 3.83 6.90
CA ALA A 82 -15.98 2.58 7.65
C ALA A 82 -16.18 2.86 9.14
N VAL A 83 -16.69 1.89 9.88
CA VAL A 83 -16.79 1.97 11.34
C VAL A 83 -15.80 0.98 11.95
N THR A 84 -15.10 1.40 13.00
CA THR A 84 -14.18 0.49 13.71
C THR A 84 -14.94 -0.58 14.48
N ASN A 85 -14.43 -1.81 14.41
CA ASN A 85 -14.96 -2.93 15.19
C ASN A 85 -14.55 -2.84 16.67
N THR A 86 -14.98 -3.80 17.48
CA THR A 86 -14.67 -3.89 18.92
C THR A 86 -13.18 -3.95 19.23
N SER A 87 -12.36 -4.36 18.26
CA SER A 87 -10.91 -4.40 18.37
C SER A 87 -10.23 -3.19 17.75
N GLY A 88 -10.95 -2.16 17.31
CA GLY A 88 -10.38 -0.94 16.69
C GLY A 88 -9.94 -1.08 15.23
N TYR A 89 -10.18 -2.22 14.59
CA TYR A 89 -9.89 -2.40 13.16
C TYR A 89 -11.03 -1.86 12.31
N TYR A 90 -10.69 -1.30 11.15
CA TYR A 90 -11.65 -0.86 10.15
C TYR A 90 -11.24 -1.33 8.76
N ALA A 91 -12.24 -1.58 7.94
CA ALA A 91 -12.13 -1.86 6.51
C ALA A 91 -13.29 -1.19 5.80
N GLY A 92 -13.01 -0.51 4.70
CA GLY A 92 -14.02 0.17 3.90
C GLY A 92 -13.66 0.17 2.42
N LEU A 93 -14.62 0.64 1.62
CA LEU A 93 -14.50 0.68 0.17
C LEU A 93 -14.80 2.09 -0.34
N ILE A 94 -14.03 2.51 -1.33
CA ILE A 94 -14.30 3.66 -2.17
C ILE A 94 -14.55 3.11 -3.56
N SER A 95 -15.74 3.31 -4.08
CA SER A 95 -16.08 2.98 -5.47
C SER A 95 -16.08 4.24 -6.30
N PHE A 96 -15.45 4.21 -7.47
CA PHE A 96 -15.46 5.32 -8.41
C PHE A 96 -16.50 5.09 -9.49
N GLU A 97 -17.30 6.11 -9.80
CA GLU A 97 -18.21 6.09 -10.96
C GLU A 97 -17.42 5.94 -12.26
N GLU A 98 -16.29 6.63 -12.34
CA GLU A 98 -15.33 6.53 -13.44
C GLU A 98 -14.00 5.96 -12.94
N PRO A 99 -13.39 5.03 -13.67
CA PRO A 99 -12.10 4.46 -13.31
C PRO A 99 -11.02 5.53 -13.12
N LYS A 100 -10.30 5.45 -12.00
CA LYS A 100 -9.20 6.36 -11.69
C LYS A 100 -7.86 5.70 -11.98
N PHE A 101 -6.99 6.49 -12.60
CA PHE A 101 -5.65 6.06 -12.98
C PHE A 101 -4.66 6.37 -11.87
N TYR A 102 -3.88 5.37 -11.46
CA TYR A 102 -2.86 5.47 -10.42
C TYR A 102 -1.52 5.02 -10.96
N ASP A 103 -0.48 5.80 -10.66
CA ASP A 103 0.91 5.39 -10.88
C ASP A 103 1.42 4.76 -9.57
N PRO A 104 1.60 3.43 -9.50
CA PRO A 104 2.05 2.77 -8.27
C PRO A 104 3.41 3.30 -7.78
N SER A 105 4.26 3.79 -8.69
CA SER A 105 5.59 4.34 -8.35
C SER A 105 5.51 5.66 -7.59
N ARG A 106 4.42 6.41 -7.77
CA ARG A 106 4.14 7.67 -7.04
C ARG A 106 3.26 7.46 -5.80
N GLY A 107 2.86 6.22 -5.54
CA GLY A 107 1.91 5.88 -4.51
C GLY A 107 0.48 6.28 -4.86
N VAL A 108 -0.42 6.05 -3.90
CA VAL A 108 -1.86 6.29 -4.06
C VAL A 108 -2.21 7.55 -3.25
N PRO A 109 -2.63 8.67 -3.87
CA PRO A 109 -2.96 9.93 -3.20
C PRO A 109 -4.28 9.82 -2.44
N CYS A 110 -4.29 8.98 -1.42
CA CYS A 110 -5.42 8.72 -0.56
C CYS A 110 -5.03 8.93 0.89
N PHE A 111 -6.01 9.32 1.69
CA PHE A 111 -5.82 9.57 3.11
C PHE A 111 -7.07 9.13 3.86
N VAL A 112 -6.85 8.61 5.05
CA VAL A 112 -7.92 8.36 6.01
C VAL A 112 -7.97 9.50 7.01
N THR A 113 -9.17 9.86 7.43
CA THR A 113 -9.44 10.86 8.44
C THR A 113 -10.42 10.37 9.48
N VAL A 114 -10.24 10.88 10.68
CA VAL A 114 -11.16 10.68 11.79
C VAL A 114 -11.42 12.04 12.44
N ARG A 115 -12.68 12.44 12.51
CA ARG A 115 -13.08 13.69 13.17
C ARG A 115 -13.20 13.49 14.68
N LEU A 116 -12.82 14.51 15.43
CA LEU A 116 -12.88 14.53 16.88
C LEU A 116 -13.99 15.50 17.35
N PRO A 117 -14.74 15.17 18.41
CA PRO A 117 -14.64 13.95 19.21
C PRO A 117 -15.09 12.70 18.44
N ALA A 118 -14.45 11.58 18.71
CA ALA A 118 -14.76 10.30 18.07
C ALA A 118 -16.05 9.74 18.68
N ILE A 119 -17.20 10.11 18.11
CA ILE A 119 -18.51 9.64 18.58
C ILE A 119 -18.56 8.11 18.48
N GLY A 120 -18.98 7.45 19.55
CA GLY A 120 -19.03 5.98 19.65
C GLY A 120 -17.79 5.34 20.29
N SER A 121 -16.73 6.13 20.56
CA SER A 121 -15.53 5.67 21.27
C SER A 121 -15.69 5.79 22.78
N SER A 122 -15.16 4.81 23.53
CA SER A 122 -14.98 4.90 24.99
C SER A 122 -13.69 5.62 25.41
N CYS A 123 -12.92 6.12 24.46
CA CYS A 123 -11.62 6.75 24.70
C CYS A 123 -11.72 8.26 24.79
N GLN A 124 -11.11 8.86 25.81
CA GLN A 124 -10.84 10.31 25.83
C GLN A 124 -9.77 10.60 24.78
N VAL A 125 -10.04 11.60 23.93
CA VAL A 125 -9.12 11.98 22.86
C VAL A 125 -8.52 13.34 23.18
N LEU A 126 -7.19 13.45 23.19
CA LEU A 126 -6.46 14.70 23.13
C LEU A 126 -5.73 14.82 21.78
N PRO A 127 -5.91 15.94 21.05
CA PRO A 127 -6.83 17.05 21.34
C PRO A 127 -8.30 16.61 21.25
N THR A 128 -9.18 17.21 22.06
CA THR A 128 -10.62 16.86 22.12
C THR A 128 -11.40 17.23 20.86
N THR A 129 -10.81 18.09 20.02
CA THR A 129 -11.37 18.57 18.75
C THR A 129 -10.31 18.50 17.65
N GLY A 130 -10.76 18.46 16.40
CA GLY A 130 -9.89 18.45 15.22
C GLY A 130 -10.09 17.25 14.31
N THR A 131 -9.08 16.90 13.54
CA THR A 131 -9.12 15.78 12.59
C THR A 131 -7.78 15.07 12.57
N LEU A 132 -7.80 13.78 12.89
CA LEU A 132 -6.66 12.91 12.65
C LEU A 132 -6.60 12.57 11.17
N ARG A 133 -5.41 12.57 10.58
CA ARG A 133 -5.19 12.23 9.18
C ARG A 133 -4.00 11.30 9.05
N ALA A 134 -4.19 10.18 8.37
CA ALA A 134 -3.09 9.28 8.01
C ALA A 134 -3.03 9.06 6.49
N PRO A 135 -1.82 9.08 5.90
CA PRO A 135 -1.65 8.62 4.53
C PRO A 135 -1.89 7.11 4.47
N VAL A 136 -2.36 6.66 3.31
CA VAL A 136 -2.45 5.22 3.01
C VAL A 136 -1.35 4.83 2.03
N TYR A 137 -0.93 3.57 2.08
CA TYR A 137 0.04 3.01 1.16
C TYR A 137 -0.58 1.83 0.41
N LEU A 138 -0.21 1.69 -0.86
CA LEU A 138 -0.65 0.58 -1.69
C LEU A 138 0.00 -0.72 -1.20
N VAL A 139 -0.83 -1.73 -0.98
CA VAL A 139 -0.40 -3.06 -0.55
C VAL A 139 -0.45 -4.02 -1.71
N SER A 140 -1.56 -3.99 -2.46
CA SER A 140 -1.79 -4.93 -3.57
C SER A 140 -2.79 -4.34 -4.56
N LEU A 141 -2.72 -4.84 -5.79
CA LEU A 141 -3.69 -4.61 -6.85
C LEU A 141 -4.32 -5.97 -7.20
N THR A 142 -5.62 -6.11 -6.97
CA THR A 142 -6.34 -7.37 -7.20
C THR A 142 -7.21 -7.24 -8.45
N GLY A 143 -7.12 -8.23 -9.35
CA GLY A 143 -7.90 -8.27 -10.59
C GLY A 143 -7.67 -7.08 -11.53
N GLY A 144 -6.55 -6.36 -11.36
CA GLY A 144 -6.20 -5.19 -12.15
C GLY A 144 -7.11 -3.96 -11.96
N GLN A 145 -8.05 -3.98 -11.01
CA GLN A 145 -9.06 -2.93 -10.85
C GLN A 145 -9.32 -2.52 -9.39
N ILE A 146 -8.94 -3.34 -8.41
CA ILE A 146 -9.11 -3.06 -6.99
C ILE A 146 -7.75 -2.76 -6.38
N ALA A 147 -7.60 -1.57 -5.79
CA ALA A 147 -6.41 -1.22 -5.01
C ALA A 147 -6.66 -1.46 -3.52
N ILE A 148 -5.86 -2.32 -2.90
CA ILE A 148 -5.87 -2.54 -1.45
C ILE A 148 -4.83 -1.60 -0.85
N VAL A 149 -5.28 -0.71 0.03
CA VAL A 149 -4.44 0.25 0.72
C VAL A 149 -4.56 0.08 2.23
N ASN A 150 -3.45 0.24 2.93
CA ASN A 150 -3.44 0.27 4.38
C ASN A 150 -3.11 1.67 4.86
N ALA A 151 -3.83 2.13 5.86
CA ALA A 151 -3.48 3.34 6.59
C ALA A 151 -2.37 3.03 7.59
N LYS A 152 -1.51 4.02 7.87
CA LYS A 152 -0.72 3.99 9.10
C LYS A 152 -1.67 4.00 10.31
N PRO A 153 -1.35 3.28 11.41
CA PRO A 153 -2.18 3.28 12.60
C PRO A 153 -2.44 4.70 13.10
N LEU A 154 -3.72 5.07 13.22
CA LEU A 154 -4.13 6.31 13.84
C LEU A 154 -4.21 6.10 15.35
N GLN A 155 -3.84 7.10 16.13
CA GLN A 155 -3.80 7.02 17.59
C GLN A 155 -4.54 8.19 18.22
N TYR A 156 -5.22 7.89 19.32
CA TYR A 156 -5.67 8.85 20.31
C TYR A 156 -4.69 8.86 21.48
N VAL A 157 -4.30 10.04 21.93
CA VAL A 157 -3.63 10.21 23.23
C VAL A 157 -4.71 10.54 24.24
N ALA A 158 -4.86 9.73 25.29
CA ALA A 158 -5.70 10.07 26.44
C ALA A 158 -4.93 10.89 27.49
#